data_AF-A0A7Y8DSN0-F1
#
_entry.id   AF-A0A7Y8DSN0-F1
#
_cell.length_a   1.000
_cell.length_b   1.000
_cell.length_c   1.000
_cell.angle_alpha   90.00
_cell.angle_beta   90.00
_cell.angle_gamma   90.00
#
_symmetry.space_group_name_H-M   'P 1'
#
loop_
_entity.id
_entity.type
_entity.pdbx_description
1 polymer ?
#
loop_
_entity_poly.entity_id
_entity_poly.type
_entity_poly.pdbx_seq_one_letter_code
_entity_poly.pdbx_strand_id
1 'polypeptide(L)'
;MIRSKAIVERILAEVRTAVVQHSIAPGLAVVLVGEDPASRVYVRNKSAQAEACGFNSRQFELPVSTSEVELLDLINSVSRHARAITPVPGGAGPMTIAMLMRDTLEVALNQNEQ
;
A
#
# COMPACT_ATOMS: atom_id res chain seq x y z
N MET A 1 -22.09 -7.93 -15.63
CA MET A 1 -21.03 -8.01 -14.60
C MET A 1 -19.64 -7.92 -15.26
N ILE A 2 -19.32 -6.83 -16.00
CA ILE A 2 -18.08 -6.73 -16.81
C ILE A 2 -17.32 -5.38 -16.62
N ARG A 3 -17.90 -4.35 -15.99
CA ARG A 3 -17.28 -3.01 -15.92
C ARG A 3 -16.19 -2.83 -14.86
N SER A 4 -16.26 -3.52 -13.72
CA SER A 4 -15.36 -3.26 -12.58
C SER A 4 -13.92 -3.71 -12.81
N LYS A 5 -13.69 -4.84 -13.47
CA LYS A 5 -12.33 -5.34 -13.78
C LYS A 5 -11.57 -4.38 -14.71
N ALA A 6 -12.23 -3.89 -15.77
CA ALA A 6 -11.62 -2.98 -16.72
C ALA A 6 -11.19 -1.65 -16.07
N ILE A 7 -11.94 -1.17 -15.08
CA ILE A 7 -11.60 0.04 -14.33
C ILE A 7 -10.36 -0.19 -13.46
N VAL A 8 -10.31 -1.30 -12.73
CA VAL A 8 -9.13 -1.69 -11.92
C VAL A 8 -7.87 -1.72 -12.78
N GLU A 9 -7.91 -2.44 -13.91
CA GLU A 9 -6.77 -2.57 -14.80
C GLU A 9 -6.31 -1.22 -15.36
N ARG A 10 -7.25 -0.36 -15.74
CA ARG A 10 -6.95 0.99 -16.23
C ARG A 10 -6.23 1.82 -15.17
N ILE A 11 -6.74 1.84 -13.93
CA ILE A 11 -6.11 2.58 -12.83
C ILE A 11 -4.69 2.07 -12.58
N LEU A 12 -4.50 0.76 -12.52
CA LEU A 12 -3.18 0.18 -12.26
C LEU A 12 -2.20 0.45 -13.41
N ALA A 13 -2.69 0.50 -14.65
CA ALA A 13 -1.89 0.89 -15.81
C ALA A 13 -1.48 2.36 -15.77
N GLU A 14 -2.40 3.26 -15.40
CA GLU A 14 -2.12 4.69 -15.18
C GLU A 14 -1.04 4.86 -14.10
N VAL A 15 -1.15 4.15 -12.97
CA VAL A 15 -0.15 4.18 -11.90
C VAL A 15 1.23 3.74 -12.39
N ARG A 16 1.32 2.58 -13.06
CA ARG A 16 2.60 2.07 -13.60
C ARG A 16 3.22 3.05 -14.58
N THR A 17 2.40 3.65 -15.43
CA THR A 17 2.86 4.61 -16.44
C THR A 17 3.47 5.84 -15.77
N ALA A 18 2.77 6.40 -14.77
CA ALA A 18 3.25 7.55 -14.02
C ALA A 18 4.53 7.26 -13.22
N VAL A 19 4.66 6.07 -12.59
CA VAL A 19 5.88 5.64 -11.90
C VAL A 19 7.10 5.71 -12.82
N VAL A 20 6.97 5.18 -14.05
CA VAL A 20 8.05 5.23 -15.05
C VAL A 20 8.28 6.66 -15.55
N GLN A 21 7.21 7.39 -15.90
CA GLN A 21 7.29 8.75 -16.43
C GLN A 21 7.99 9.73 -15.48
N HIS A 22 7.68 9.63 -14.18
CA HIS A 22 8.27 10.49 -13.17
C HIS A 22 9.57 9.93 -12.58
N SER A 23 9.96 8.71 -12.96
CA SER A 23 11.16 8.03 -12.43
C SER A 23 11.20 7.99 -10.89
N ILE A 24 10.06 7.70 -10.27
CA ILE A 24 9.90 7.59 -8.82
C ILE A 24 9.59 6.16 -8.40
N ALA A 25 9.84 5.82 -7.13
CA ALA A 25 9.43 4.56 -6.54
C ALA A 25 8.73 4.83 -5.20
N PRO A 26 7.39 5.06 -5.20
CA PRO A 26 6.63 5.32 -3.99
C PRO A 26 6.84 4.23 -2.94
N GLY A 27 6.90 4.60 -1.66
CA GLY A 27 7.05 3.66 -0.54
C GLY A 27 5.69 3.22 0.02
N LEU A 28 5.51 1.92 0.24
CA LEU A 28 4.34 1.38 0.95
C LEU A 28 4.78 0.38 2.02
N ALA A 29 4.57 0.72 3.29
CA ALA A 29 4.77 -0.18 4.41
C ALA A 29 3.44 -0.79 4.87
N VAL A 30 3.41 -2.10 5.10
CA VAL A 30 2.24 -2.82 5.59
C VAL A 30 2.60 -3.60 6.84
N VAL A 31 1.84 -3.42 7.91
CA VAL A 31 2.01 -4.12 9.19
C VAL A 31 0.82 -5.05 9.40
N LEU A 32 1.10 -6.33 9.63
CA LEU A 32 0.13 -7.36 9.98
C LEU A 32 0.42 -7.85 11.40
N VAL A 33 -0.61 -7.84 12.26
CA VAL A 33 -0.53 -8.40 13.61
C VAL A 33 -1.42 -9.64 13.69
N GLY A 34 -0.84 -10.76 14.10
CA GLY A 34 -1.51 -12.04 14.20
C GLY A 34 -1.61 -12.79 12.87
N GLU A 35 -2.37 -13.88 12.91
CA GLU A 35 -2.25 -14.99 11.96
C GLU A 35 -3.52 -15.18 11.11
N ASP A 36 -4.48 -14.25 11.18
CA ASP A 36 -5.78 -14.36 10.48
C ASP A 36 -5.59 -14.60 8.97
N PRO A 37 -6.10 -15.72 8.41
CA PRO A 37 -5.88 -16.08 7.02
C PRO A 37 -6.39 -15.04 6.01
N ALA A 38 -7.54 -14.40 6.29
CA ALA A 38 -8.10 -13.40 5.40
C ALA A 38 -7.23 -12.14 5.35
N SER A 39 -6.74 -11.70 6.51
CA SER A 39 -5.82 -10.57 6.66
C SER A 39 -4.50 -10.82 5.95
N ARG A 40 -3.94 -12.04 6.04
CA ARG A 40 -2.73 -12.42 5.30
C ARG A 40 -2.88 -12.32 3.79
N VAL A 41 -3.96 -12.89 3.25
CA VAL A 41 -4.23 -12.82 1.80
C VAL A 41 -4.37 -11.37 1.37
N TYR A 42 -5.08 -10.56 2.15
CA TYR A 42 -5.29 -9.16 1.85
C TYR A 42 -3.99 -8.35 1.87
N VAL A 43 -3.17 -8.48 2.91
CA VAL A 43 -1.87 -7.82 3.04
C VAL A 43 -0.94 -8.25 1.91
N ARG A 44 -0.84 -9.55 1.63
CA ARG A 44 -0.03 -10.07 0.52
C ARG A 44 -0.45 -9.47 -0.81
N ASN A 45 -1.75 -9.36 -1.07
CA ASN A 45 -2.24 -8.77 -2.32
C ASN A 45 -1.89 -7.28 -2.43
N LYS A 46 -1.84 -6.52 -1.31
CA LYS A 46 -1.36 -5.13 -1.33
C LYS A 46 0.12 -5.05 -1.66
N SER A 47 0.96 -5.84 -1.00
CA SER A 47 2.41 -5.87 -1.23
C SER A 47 2.70 -6.27 -2.67
N ALA A 48 2.10 -7.35 -3.16
CA ALA A 48 2.28 -7.83 -4.53
C ALA A 48 1.84 -6.80 -5.57
N GLN A 49 0.72 -6.10 -5.35
CA GLN A 49 0.26 -5.08 -6.28
C GLN A 49 1.14 -3.83 -6.27
N ALA A 50 1.68 -3.45 -5.11
CA ALA A 50 2.64 -2.35 -4.98
C ALA A 50 3.94 -2.65 -5.74
N GLU A 51 4.51 -3.85 -5.54
CA GLU A 51 5.68 -4.32 -6.28
C GLU A 51 5.42 -4.34 -7.79
N ALA A 52 4.26 -4.85 -8.21
CA ALA A 52 3.86 -4.87 -9.62
C ALA A 52 3.66 -3.45 -10.21
N CYS A 53 3.42 -2.45 -9.36
CA CYS A 53 3.34 -1.04 -9.74
C CYS A 53 4.71 -0.34 -9.74
N GLY A 54 5.79 -1.01 -9.31
CA GLY A 54 7.14 -0.42 -9.19
C GLY A 54 7.39 0.33 -7.89
N PHE A 55 6.61 0.04 -6.84
CA PHE A 55 6.76 0.67 -5.53
C PHE A 55 7.81 -0.04 -4.68
N ASN A 56 8.41 0.70 -3.75
CA ASN A 56 9.20 0.14 -2.66
C ASN A 56 8.24 -0.38 -1.57
N SER A 57 7.91 -1.67 -1.59
CA SER A 57 7.03 -2.28 -0.58
C SER A 57 7.83 -2.91 0.58
N ARG A 58 7.34 -2.73 1.81
CA ARG A 58 7.87 -3.39 3.00
C ARG A 58 6.72 -4.01 3.81
N GLN A 59 6.83 -5.30 4.11
CA GLN A 59 5.86 -6.01 4.93
C GLN A 59 6.49 -6.36 6.28
N PHE A 60 5.75 -6.10 7.36
CA PHE A 60 6.10 -6.46 8.72
C PHE A 60 5.02 -7.38 9.28
N GLU A 61 5.41 -8.58 9.70
CA GLU A 61 4.51 -9.55 10.34
C GLU A 61 4.88 -9.64 11.81
N LEU A 62 3.88 -9.46 12.67
CA LEU A 62 4.00 -9.46 14.12
C LEU A 62 3.09 -10.53 14.71
N PRO A 63 3.51 -11.26 15.74
CA PRO A 63 2.65 -12.24 16.40
C PRO A 63 1.45 -11.57 17.08
N VAL A 64 0.37 -12.34 17.29
CA VAL A 64 -0.82 -11.85 18.03
C VAL A 64 -0.49 -11.46 19.48
N SER A 65 0.62 -11.96 20.02
CA SER A 65 1.12 -11.63 21.35
C SER A 65 1.91 -10.32 21.40
N THR A 66 2.12 -9.64 20.28
CA THR A 66 2.83 -8.35 20.26
C THR A 66 2.09 -7.34 21.13
N SER A 67 2.84 -6.70 22.02
CA SER A 67 2.29 -5.66 22.89
C SER A 67 1.98 -4.38 22.10
N GLU A 68 1.07 -3.57 22.64
CA GLU A 68 0.76 -2.26 22.05
C GLU A 68 2.01 -1.36 21.95
N VAL A 69 2.90 -1.43 22.95
CA VAL A 69 4.15 -0.65 22.97
C VAL A 69 5.07 -1.05 21.81
N GLU A 70 5.30 -2.35 21.63
CA GLU A 70 6.13 -2.85 20.52
C GLU A 70 5.53 -2.50 19.14
N LEU A 71 4.20 -2.57 19.01
CA LEU A 71 3.51 -2.17 17.79
C LEU A 71 3.67 -0.68 17.51
N LEU A 72 3.49 0.18 18.52
CA LEU A 72 3.67 1.62 18.40
C LEU A 72 5.12 1.99 18.07
N ASP A 73 6.10 1.31 18.66
CA ASP A 73 7.51 1.52 18.35
C ASP A 73 7.84 1.19 16.89
N LEU A 74 7.28 0.08 16.37
CA LEU A 74 7.38 -0.23 14.94
C LEU A 74 6.73 0.86 14.09
N ILE A 75 5.50 1.25 14.40
CA ILE A 75 4.78 2.30 13.66
C ILE A 75 5.58 3.60 13.66
N ASN A 76 6.15 4.00 14.80
CA ASN A 76 6.99 5.19 14.92
C ASN A 76 8.26 5.06 14.08
N SER A 77 8.88 3.87 14.05
CA SER A 77 10.07 3.62 13.24
C SER A 77 9.81 3.75 11.73
N VAL A 78 8.65 3.27 11.29
CA VAL A 78 8.23 3.33 9.89
C VAL A 78 7.76 4.74 9.53
N SER A 79 7.03 5.40 10.42
CA SER A 79 6.50 6.75 10.23
C SER A 79 7.60 7.80 10.03
N ARG A 80 8.79 7.61 10.61
CA ARG A 80 9.95 8.48 10.33
C ARG A 80 10.39 8.47 8.86
N HIS A 81 10.02 7.43 8.13
CA HIS A 81 10.32 7.27 6.70
C HIS A 81 9.07 7.47 5.82
N ALA A 82 7.89 7.66 6.43
CA ALA A 82 6.63 7.85 5.73
C ALA A 82 6.23 9.32 5.79
N ARG A 83 6.00 9.95 4.63
CA ARG A 83 5.56 11.36 4.59
C ARG A 83 4.04 11.53 4.70
N ALA A 84 3.27 10.43 4.69
CA ALA A 84 1.85 10.41 4.99
C ALA A 84 1.45 9.10 5.68
N ILE A 85 0.54 9.20 6.65
CA ILE A 85 -0.22 8.07 7.21
C ILE A 85 -1.65 8.25 6.73
N THR A 86 -2.13 7.35 5.89
CA THR A 86 -3.49 7.42 5.36
C THR A 86 -4.41 6.45 6.10
N PRO A 87 -5.65 6.85 6.44
CA PRO A 87 -6.63 5.88 6.92
C PRO A 87 -6.90 4.87 5.81
N VAL A 88 -6.79 3.58 6.13
CA VAL A 88 -7.01 2.50 5.17
C VAL A 88 -8.47 2.56 4.69
N PRO A 89 -8.74 2.60 3.38
CA PRO A 89 -10.11 2.52 2.88
C PRO A 89 -10.71 1.19 3.32
N GLY A 90 -11.96 1.20 3.82
CA GLY A 90 -12.66 -0.03 4.16
C GLY A 90 -12.72 -1.01 2.98
N GLY A 91 -12.49 -2.30 3.24
CA GLY A 91 -12.67 -3.39 2.27
C GLY A 91 -11.38 -3.99 1.69
N ALA A 92 -11.45 -5.28 1.34
CA ALA A 92 -10.31 -6.05 0.83
C ALA A 92 -10.30 -6.29 -0.70
N GLY A 93 -11.15 -5.55 -1.42
CA GLY A 93 -11.42 -5.82 -2.83
C GLY A 93 -10.36 -5.27 -3.81
N PRO A 94 -10.35 -5.75 -5.07
CA PRO A 94 -9.43 -5.27 -6.11
C PRO A 94 -9.49 -3.77 -6.36
N MET A 95 -10.69 -3.17 -6.26
CA MET A 95 -10.86 -1.71 -6.35
C MET A 95 -10.15 -0.99 -5.21
N THR A 96 -10.25 -1.48 -3.97
CA THR A 96 -9.58 -0.87 -2.82
C THR A 96 -8.06 -0.88 -2.99
N ILE A 97 -7.51 -1.98 -3.49
CA ILE A 97 -6.07 -2.08 -3.75
C ILE A 97 -5.65 -1.12 -4.88
N ALA A 98 -6.43 -1.03 -5.96
CA ALA A 98 -6.13 -0.11 -7.05
C ALA A 98 -6.16 1.37 -6.61
N MET A 99 -7.14 1.75 -5.77
CA MET A 99 -7.19 3.09 -5.20
C MET A 99 -6.04 3.35 -4.24
N LEU A 100 -5.66 2.38 -3.40
CA LEU A 100 -4.46 2.50 -2.56
C LEU A 100 -3.21 2.80 -3.39
N MET A 101 -3.00 2.13 -4.53
CA MET A 101 -1.86 2.41 -5.41
C MET A 101 -1.91 3.83 -5.99
N ARG A 102 -3.08 4.25 -6.48
CA ARG A 102 -3.24 5.60 -7.03
C ARG A 102 -3.01 6.67 -5.98
N ASP A 103 -3.63 6.55 -4.81
CA ASP A 103 -3.51 7.55 -3.75
C ASP A 103 -2.08 7.62 -3.20
N THR A 104 -1.38 6.47 -3.13
CA THR A 104 0.06 6.42 -2.75
C THR A 104 0.93 7.14 -3.78
N LEU A 105 0.64 6.96 -5.08
CA LEU A 105 1.33 7.66 -6.16
C LEU A 105 1.06 9.18 -6.12
N GLU A 106 -0.20 9.59 -6.00
CA GLU A 106 -0.59 11.00 -5.94
C GLU A 106 0.11 11.71 -4.79
N VAL A 107 0.12 11.10 -3.61
CA VAL A 107 0.89 11.61 -2.47
C VAL A 107 2.35 11.73 -2.89
N ALA A 108 2.99 10.69 -3.40
CA ALA A 108 4.41 10.72 -3.78
C ALA A 108 4.75 11.76 -4.87
N LEU A 109 3.83 12.10 -5.77
CA LEU A 109 4.05 13.12 -6.80
C LEU A 109 3.93 14.54 -6.25
N ASN A 110 2.90 14.83 -5.45
CA ASN A 110 2.70 16.13 -4.79
C ASN A 110 3.87 16.53 -3.88
N GLN A 111 4.73 15.56 -3.55
CA GLN A 111 5.88 15.68 -2.67
C GLN A 111 7.15 16.16 -3.37
N ASN A 112 7.22 15.98 -4.70
CA ASN A 112 8.32 16.42 -5.55
C ASN A 112 8.09 17.82 -6.15
N GLU A 113 6.89 18.36 -5.96
CA GLU A 113 6.51 19.71 -6.41
C GLU A 113 6.68 20.78 -5.31
N GLN A 114 7.32 20.44 -4.19
CA GLN A 114 7.61 21.34 -3.05
C GLN A 114 9.11 21.48 -2.78
#